data_AF-A0A2E7PYA2-F1
#
_entry.id   AF-A0A2E7PYA2-F1
#
_cell.length_a   1.000
_cell.length_b   1.000
_cell.length_c   1.000
_cell.angle_alpha   90.00
_cell.angle_beta   90.00
_cell.angle_gamma   90.00
#
_symmetry.space_group_name_H-M   'P 1'
#
loop_
_entity.id
_entity.type
_entity.pdbx_description
1 polymer ?
#
loop_
_entity_poly.entity_id
_entity_poly.type
_entity_poly.pdbx_seq_one_letter_code
_entity_poly.pdbx_strand_id
1 'polypeptide(L)'
;MKIPPTILVLVAMVLSLVSATVMMWLNYDAMFKPKPEIKAEFTSIEFDADDTSYSPAETHSMNQLSKELAALKERLLLRENELDARESAIAMDMESLEKQKKELQQIREDLAGRLADFEARQGQDLSEEKLKEYKDTSKRWIEMGPEVASIEIQNWRQKRRFEEALTIFELLKSEEKAPIISFMLNSDDDALIELADALAMRDRGLLPSLDLNEVGAPLPN
;
A
#
# COMPACT_ATOMS: atom_id res chain seq x y z
N MET A 1 -27.60 -24.53 1.99
CA MET A 1 -28.43 -24.19 0.81
C MET A 1 -27.76 -23.04 0.07
N LYS A 2 -27.41 -23.22 -1.22
CA LYS A 2 -26.82 -22.14 -2.03
C LYS A 2 -27.96 -21.36 -2.66
N ILE A 3 -28.28 -20.17 -2.13
CA ILE A 3 -29.30 -19.30 -2.71
C ILE A 3 -28.70 -18.68 -3.98
N PRO A 4 -29.32 -18.84 -5.16
CA PRO A 4 -28.79 -18.29 -6.40
C PRO A 4 -28.77 -16.75 -6.34
N PRO A 5 -27.74 -16.09 -6.90
CA PRO A 5 -27.57 -14.63 -6.84
C PRO A 5 -28.76 -13.83 -7.36
N THR A 6 -29.48 -14.37 -8.34
CA THR A 6 -30.68 -13.76 -8.94
C THR A 6 -31.82 -13.58 -7.96
N ILE A 7 -32.01 -14.49 -7.01
CA ILE A 7 -33.05 -14.38 -5.98
C ILE A 7 -32.70 -13.26 -5.00
N LEU A 8 -31.41 -13.10 -4.69
CA LEU A 8 -30.92 -12.05 -3.80
C LEU A 8 -31.15 -10.65 -4.40
N VAL A 9 -30.90 -10.49 -5.70
CA VAL A 9 -31.17 -9.25 -6.45
C VAL A 9 -32.68 -8.94 -6.49
N LEU A 10 -33.51 -9.95 -6.72
CA LEU A 10 -34.97 -9.78 -6.72
C LEU A 10 -35.50 -9.32 -5.36
N VAL A 11 -35.03 -9.93 -4.28
CA VAL A 11 -35.41 -9.54 -2.91
C VAL A 11 -34.95 -8.13 -2.59
N ALA A 12 -33.74 -7.74 -3.00
CA ALA A 12 -33.23 -6.38 -2.82
C ALA A 12 -34.06 -5.33 -3.60
N MET A 13 -34.48 -5.65 -4.83
CA MET A 13 -35.36 -4.77 -5.62
C MET A 13 -36.71 -4.57 -4.93
N VAL A 14 -37.33 -5.64 -4.42
CA VAL A 14 -38.61 -5.57 -3.73
C VAL A 14 -38.49 -4.75 -2.44
N LEU A 15 -37.45 -4.98 -1.65
CA LEU A 15 -37.18 -4.20 -0.43
C LEU A 15 -36.98 -2.71 -0.72
N SER A 16 -36.26 -2.37 -1.78
CA SER A 16 -36.07 -0.98 -2.21
C SER A 16 -37.39 -0.31 -2.59
N LEU A 17 -38.23 -0.97 -3.38
CA LEU A 17 -39.53 -0.45 -3.80
C LEU A 17 -40.47 -0.20 -2.60
N VAL A 18 -40.47 -1.11 -1.64
CA VAL A 18 -41.25 -0.98 -0.41
C VAL A 18 -40.73 0.17 0.46
N SER A 19 -39.41 0.32 0.59
CA SER A 19 -38.84 1.42 1.37
C SER A 19 -39.16 2.79 0.78
N ALA A 20 -39.12 2.92 -0.54
CA ALA A 20 -39.42 4.17 -1.25
C ALA A 20 -40.91 4.56 -1.12
N THR A 21 -41.81 3.58 -1.25
CA THR A 21 -43.25 3.81 -1.09
C THR A 21 -43.62 4.20 0.35
N VAL A 22 -43.00 3.59 1.35
CA VAL A 22 -43.19 3.96 2.77
C VAL A 22 -42.67 5.38 3.05
N MET A 23 -41.47 5.73 2.57
CA MET A 23 -40.92 7.08 2.70
C MET A 23 -41.80 8.13 2.03
N MET A 24 -42.34 7.82 0.86
CA MET A 24 -43.25 8.71 0.13
C MET A 24 -44.56 8.93 0.88
N TRP A 25 -45.09 7.90 1.54
CA TRP A 25 -46.29 8.03 2.37
C TRP A 25 -46.05 8.84 3.63
N LEU A 26 -44.93 8.61 4.33
CA LEU A 26 -44.57 9.36 5.54
C LEU A 26 -44.33 10.86 5.27
N ASN A 27 -43.77 11.20 4.11
CA ASN A 27 -43.47 12.58 3.72
C ASN A 27 -44.45 13.15 2.68
N TYR A 28 -45.61 12.54 2.51
CA TYR A 28 -46.59 12.94 1.49
C TYR A 28 -47.00 14.41 1.64
N ASP A 29 -47.25 14.85 2.87
CA ASP A 29 -47.65 16.23 3.17
C ASP A 29 -46.56 17.25 2.85
N ALA A 30 -45.28 16.91 3.07
CA ALA A 30 -44.16 17.80 2.76
C ALA A 30 -43.85 17.88 1.26
N MET A 31 -44.09 16.78 0.52
CA MET A 31 -43.80 16.71 -0.91
C MET A 31 -44.95 17.20 -1.79
N PHE A 32 -46.21 17.07 -1.36
CA PHE A 32 -47.38 17.33 -2.21
C PHE A 32 -48.29 18.48 -1.75
N LYS A 33 -48.13 19.02 -0.52
CA LYS A 33 -48.87 20.22 -0.14
C LYS A 33 -48.11 21.49 -0.58
N PRO A 34 -48.76 22.43 -1.28
CA PRO A 34 -48.14 23.73 -1.58
C PRO A 34 -47.88 24.48 -0.27
N LYS A 35 -46.66 25.00 -0.10
CA LYS A 35 -46.30 25.84 1.06
C LYS A 35 -47.22 27.08 1.08
N PRO A 36 -47.79 27.46 2.24
CA PRO A 36 -48.68 28.60 2.32
C PRO A 36 -47.95 29.89 1.94
N GLU A 37 -48.51 30.65 1.00
CA GLU A 37 -48.03 31.98 0.64
C GLU A 37 -48.33 32.96 1.78
N ILE A 38 -47.29 33.33 2.52
CA ILE A 38 -47.38 34.41 3.51
C ILE A 38 -47.36 35.72 2.73
N LYS A 39 -48.52 36.38 2.61
CA LYS A 39 -48.57 37.75 2.09
C LYS A 39 -47.92 38.67 3.11
N ALA A 40 -46.79 39.25 2.76
CA ALA A 40 -46.13 40.26 3.58
C ALA A 40 -46.94 41.55 3.52
N GLU A 41 -47.76 41.80 4.53
CA GLU A 41 -48.32 43.12 4.80
C GLU A 41 -47.27 43.94 5.55
N PHE A 42 -46.61 44.84 4.83
CA PHE A 42 -45.72 45.82 5.47
C PHE A 42 -46.60 46.88 6.13
N THR A 43 -46.70 46.84 7.45
CA THR A 43 -47.19 47.97 8.23
C THR A 43 -46.18 49.11 8.09
N SER A 44 -46.53 50.14 7.32
CA SER A 44 -45.69 51.33 7.14
C SER A 44 -45.62 52.11 8.46
N ILE A 45 -44.53 51.93 9.18
CA ILE A 45 -44.11 52.84 10.26
C ILE A 45 -43.69 54.14 9.56
N GLU A 46 -44.43 55.22 9.78
CA GLU A 46 -44.04 56.54 9.30
C GLU A 46 -42.74 56.96 10.00
N PHE A 47 -41.76 57.35 9.20
CA PHE A 47 -40.44 57.77 9.62
C PHE A 47 -40.52 59.20 10.17
N ASP A 48 -40.45 59.34 11.49
CA ASP A 48 -40.32 60.64 12.15
C ASP A 48 -38.88 61.15 11.98
N ALA A 49 -38.70 62.17 11.14
CA ALA A 49 -37.39 62.71 10.79
C ALA A 49 -36.79 63.62 11.87
N ASP A 50 -37.56 64.01 12.89
CA ASP A 50 -37.11 64.96 13.92
C ASP A 50 -36.42 64.29 15.13
N ASP A 51 -36.45 62.96 15.21
CA ASP A 51 -35.73 62.17 16.24
C ASP A 51 -34.28 61.84 15.82
N THR A 52 -33.75 62.53 14.80
CA THR A 52 -32.42 62.29 14.23
C THR A 52 -31.32 63.21 14.78
N SER A 53 -31.48 63.70 16.00
CA SER A 53 -30.40 64.42 16.70
C SER A 53 -29.49 63.46 17.48
N TYR A 54 -28.95 62.45 16.79
CA TYR A 54 -27.78 61.75 17.30
C TYR A 54 -26.66 62.78 17.50
N SER A 55 -26.07 62.82 18.69
CA SER A 55 -24.96 63.73 18.95
C SER A 55 -23.79 63.41 18.00
N PRO A 56 -22.96 64.40 17.60
CA PRO A 56 -21.77 64.13 16.78
C PRO A 56 -20.89 63.02 17.36
N ALA A 57 -20.83 62.89 18.69
CA ALA A 57 -20.11 61.82 19.38
C ALA A 57 -20.72 60.43 19.11
N GLU A 58 -22.05 60.30 19.14
CA GLU A 58 -22.74 59.03 18.88
C GLU A 58 -22.61 58.60 17.41
N THR A 59 -22.73 59.54 16.46
CA THR A 59 -22.52 59.23 15.04
C THR A 59 -21.07 58.83 14.74
N HIS A 60 -20.08 59.44 15.41
CA HIS A 60 -18.67 59.01 15.32
C HIS A 60 -18.45 57.63 15.94
N SER A 61 -19.06 57.33 17.10
CA SER A 61 -18.96 56.02 17.74
C SER A 61 -19.59 54.90 16.89
N MET A 62 -20.74 55.16 16.27
CA MET A 62 -21.43 54.21 15.40
C MET A 62 -20.61 53.94 14.12
N ASN A 63 -20.01 54.99 13.54
CA ASN A 63 -19.11 54.85 12.40
C ASN A 63 -17.82 54.09 12.75
N GLN A 64 -17.28 54.27 13.96
CA GLN A 64 -16.13 53.50 14.43
C GLN A 64 -16.48 52.03 14.61
N LEU A 65 -17.61 51.72 15.25
CA LEU A 65 -18.10 50.35 15.41
C LEU A 65 -18.38 49.68 14.05
N SER A 66 -18.95 50.40 13.10
CA SER A 66 -19.16 49.91 11.72
C SER A 66 -17.83 49.57 11.03
N LYS A 67 -16.80 50.42 11.20
CA LYS A 67 -15.45 50.14 10.68
C LYS A 67 -14.81 48.94 11.36
N GLU A 68 -14.94 48.80 12.68
CA GLU A 68 -14.42 47.65 13.43
C GLU A 68 -15.13 46.35 13.04
N LEU A 69 -16.45 46.40 12.85
CA LEU A 69 -17.25 45.25 12.39
C LEU A 69 -16.86 44.87 10.95
N ALA A 70 -16.69 45.84 10.05
CA ALA A 70 -16.21 45.58 8.69
C ALA A 70 -14.81 44.94 8.70
N ALA A 71 -13.89 45.47 9.51
CA ALA A 71 -12.55 44.92 9.66
C ALA A 71 -12.54 43.51 10.27
N LEU A 72 -13.42 43.23 11.23
CA LEU A 72 -13.59 41.89 11.81
C LEU A 72 -14.17 40.91 10.79
N LYS A 73 -15.16 41.33 9.99
CA LYS A 73 -15.73 40.53 8.92
C LYS A 73 -14.68 40.15 7.88
N GLU A 74 -13.85 41.11 7.47
CA GLU A 74 -12.77 40.87 6.51
C GLU A 74 -11.72 39.90 7.07
N ARG A 75 -11.35 40.04 8.35
CA ARG A 75 -10.46 39.07 9.03
C ARG A 75 -11.06 37.68 9.13
N LEU A 76 -12.37 37.57 9.37
CA LEU A 76 -13.07 36.28 9.41
C LEU A 76 -13.09 35.63 8.03
N LEU A 77 -13.38 36.39 6.97
CA LEU A 77 -13.33 35.87 5.59
C LEU A 77 -11.93 35.40 5.20
N LEU A 78 -10.88 36.11 5.60
CA LEU A 78 -9.49 35.67 5.35
C LEU A 78 -9.16 34.38 6.10
N ARG A 79 -9.59 34.25 7.37
CA ARG A 79 -9.43 33.03 8.17
C ARG A 79 -10.17 31.85 7.57
N GLU A 80 -11.40 32.05 7.10
CA GLU A 80 -12.21 31.01 6.46
C GLU A 80 -11.54 30.51 5.18
N ASN A 81 -11.11 31.42 4.29
CA ASN A 81 -10.37 31.04 3.09
C ASN A 81 -9.06 30.29 3.40
N GLU A 82 -8.34 30.69 4.45
CA GLU A 82 -7.12 29.99 4.87
C GLU A 82 -7.43 28.59 5.42
N LEU A 83 -8.52 28.43 6.16
CA LEU A 83 -8.98 27.13 6.65
C LEU A 83 -9.41 26.23 5.50
N ASP A 84 -10.20 26.73 4.55
CA ASP A 84 -10.62 25.98 3.36
C ASP A 84 -9.42 25.52 2.52
N ALA A 85 -8.40 26.38 2.37
CA ALA A 85 -7.16 26.01 1.69
C ALA A 85 -6.39 24.91 2.44
N ARG A 86 -6.40 24.92 3.78
CA ARG A 86 -5.78 23.85 4.58
C ARG A 86 -6.57 22.56 4.53
N GLU A 87 -7.89 22.62 4.61
CA GLU A 87 -8.76 21.45 4.54
C GLU A 87 -8.65 20.76 3.19
N SER A 88 -8.61 21.54 2.10
CA SER A 88 -8.37 20.99 0.76
C SER A 88 -6.99 20.35 0.62
N ALA A 89 -5.93 20.97 1.15
CA ALA A 89 -4.59 20.34 1.17
C ALA A 89 -4.58 19.03 1.96
N ILE A 90 -5.21 18.99 3.14
CA ILE A 90 -5.32 17.78 3.97
C ILE A 90 -6.12 16.70 3.24
N ALA A 91 -7.19 17.06 2.55
CA ALA A 91 -7.99 16.11 1.78
C ALA A 91 -7.18 15.45 0.64
N MET A 92 -6.37 16.25 -0.08
CA MET A 92 -5.46 15.75 -1.11
C MET A 92 -4.40 14.82 -0.52
N ASP A 93 -3.80 15.20 0.61
CA ASP A 93 -2.82 14.37 1.31
C ASP A 93 -3.45 13.04 1.75
N MET A 94 -4.67 13.08 2.27
CA MET A 94 -5.39 11.89 2.72
C MET A 94 -5.69 10.92 1.56
N GLU A 95 -6.14 11.43 0.40
CA GLU A 95 -6.32 10.62 -0.81
C GLU A 95 -5.00 9.97 -1.26
N SER A 96 -3.90 10.73 -1.22
CA SER A 96 -2.58 10.22 -1.60
C SER A 96 -2.12 9.09 -0.66
N LEU A 97 -2.37 9.23 0.65
CA LEU A 97 -2.04 8.21 1.66
C LEU A 97 -2.91 6.95 1.49
N GLU A 98 -4.19 7.10 1.18
CA GLU A 98 -5.06 5.95 0.88
C GLU A 98 -4.58 5.18 -0.34
N LYS A 99 -4.14 5.89 -1.39
CA LYS A 99 -3.58 5.29 -2.59
C LYS A 99 -2.29 4.52 -2.29
N GLN A 100 -1.36 5.15 -1.55
CA GLN A 100 -0.12 4.49 -1.11
C GLN A 100 -0.40 3.24 -0.25
N LYS A 101 -1.37 3.32 0.67
CA LYS A 101 -1.78 2.17 1.49
C LYS A 101 -2.29 1.01 0.64
N LYS A 102 -3.08 1.30 -0.40
CA LYS A 102 -3.59 0.29 -1.34
C LYS A 102 -2.46 -0.34 -2.15
N GLU A 103 -1.52 0.46 -2.64
CA GLU A 103 -0.33 -0.04 -3.36
C GLU A 103 0.53 -0.94 -2.47
N LEU A 104 0.78 -0.52 -1.22
CA LEU A 104 1.51 -1.34 -0.24
C LEU A 104 0.80 -2.67 0.06
N GLN A 105 -0.53 -2.64 0.16
CA GLN A 105 -1.30 -3.85 0.38
C GLN A 105 -1.19 -4.81 -0.82
N GLN A 106 -1.27 -4.29 -2.04
CA GLN A 106 -1.07 -5.10 -3.26
C GLN A 106 0.34 -5.71 -3.32
N ILE A 107 1.37 -4.92 -2.99
CA ILE A 107 2.75 -5.42 -2.94
C ILE A 107 2.87 -6.54 -1.89
N ARG A 108 2.28 -6.35 -0.71
CA ARG A 108 2.28 -7.37 0.35
C ARG A 108 1.59 -8.66 -0.11
N GLU A 109 0.45 -8.54 -0.80
CA GLU A 109 -0.28 -9.69 -1.34
C GLU A 109 0.51 -10.41 -2.44
N ASP A 110 1.15 -9.68 -3.36
CA ASP A 110 2.02 -10.27 -4.40
C ASP A 110 3.23 -10.98 -3.78
N LEU A 111 3.88 -10.36 -2.79
CA LEU A 111 5.02 -10.97 -2.08
C LEU A 111 4.60 -12.22 -1.31
N ALA A 112 3.45 -12.19 -0.62
CA ALA A 112 2.93 -13.36 0.08
C ALA A 112 2.60 -14.50 -0.90
N GLY A 113 2.01 -14.19 -2.06
CA GLY A 113 1.75 -15.17 -3.11
C GLY A 113 3.03 -15.79 -3.65
N ARG A 114 4.04 -14.97 -3.97
CA ARG A 114 5.34 -15.46 -4.43
C ARG A 114 6.04 -16.32 -3.39
N LEU A 115 6.01 -15.93 -2.11
CA LEU A 115 6.56 -16.74 -1.01
C LEU A 115 5.89 -18.11 -0.92
N ALA A 116 4.56 -18.17 -1.00
CA ALA A 116 3.83 -19.43 -1.01
C ALA A 116 4.20 -20.30 -2.23
N ASP A 117 4.34 -19.69 -3.41
CA ASP A 117 4.81 -20.39 -4.61
C ASP A 117 6.25 -20.90 -4.47
N PHE A 118 7.12 -20.12 -3.82
CA PHE A 118 8.50 -20.52 -3.51
C PHE A 118 8.54 -21.69 -2.53
N GLU A 119 7.78 -21.63 -1.43
CA GLU A 119 7.68 -22.71 -0.45
C GLU A 119 7.11 -24.00 -1.08
N ALA A 120 6.07 -23.87 -1.92
CA ALA A 120 5.50 -25.00 -2.66
C ALA A 120 6.49 -25.64 -3.62
N ARG A 121 7.37 -24.84 -4.26
CA ARG A 121 8.45 -25.34 -5.12
C ARG A 121 9.62 -25.92 -4.33
N GLN A 122 9.91 -25.37 -3.15
CA GLN A 122 10.99 -25.87 -2.27
C GLN A 122 10.64 -27.25 -1.68
N GLY A 123 9.35 -27.54 -1.48
CA GLY A 123 8.85 -28.84 -1.02
C GLY A 123 8.46 -29.83 -2.12
N GLN A 124 8.59 -29.47 -3.40
CA GLN A 124 8.53 -30.46 -4.48
C GLN A 124 9.86 -31.20 -4.49
N ASP A 125 9.88 -32.38 -3.87
CA ASP A 125 10.97 -33.34 -3.99
C ASP A 125 11.40 -33.42 -5.47
N LEU A 126 12.65 -33.04 -5.72
CA LEU A 126 13.30 -33.28 -7.00
C LEU A 126 13.00 -34.73 -7.39
N SER A 127 12.35 -34.94 -8.54
CA SER A 127 12.07 -36.30 -9.02
C SER A 127 13.37 -37.10 -8.94
N GLU A 128 13.30 -38.37 -8.52
CA GLU A 128 14.50 -39.20 -8.30
C GLU A 128 15.46 -39.19 -9.49
N GLU A 129 14.93 -39.01 -10.71
CA GLU A 129 15.69 -38.82 -11.94
C GLU A 129 16.52 -37.54 -11.95
N LYS A 130 15.93 -36.38 -11.61
CA LYS A 130 16.67 -35.10 -11.53
C LYS A 130 17.74 -35.13 -10.45
N LEU A 131 17.46 -35.78 -9.32
CA LEU A 131 18.44 -35.91 -8.24
C LEU A 131 19.64 -36.77 -8.67
N LYS A 132 19.42 -37.81 -9.49
CA LYS A 132 20.51 -38.58 -10.12
C LYS A 132 21.30 -37.71 -11.10
N GLU A 133 20.62 -36.99 -11.99
CA GLU A 133 21.28 -36.06 -12.93
C GLU A 133 22.14 -35.04 -12.19
N TYR A 134 21.63 -34.45 -11.10
CA TYR A 134 22.35 -33.46 -10.31
C TYR A 134 23.60 -34.03 -9.64
N LYS A 135 23.51 -35.27 -9.12
CA LYS A 135 24.68 -35.99 -8.57
C LYS A 135 25.71 -36.35 -9.63
N ASP A 136 25.28 -36.67 -10.85
CA ASP A 136 26.20 -36.98 -11.94
C ASP A 136 26.88 -35.69 -12.45
N THR A 137 26.15 -34.57 -12.52
CA THR A 137 26.74 -33.26 -12.83
C THR A 137 27.69 -32.78 -11.75
N SER A 138 27.39 -32.99 -10.45
CA SER A 138 28.28 -32.60 -9.37
C SER A 138 29.59 -33.38 -9.42
N LYS A 139 29.54 -34.69 -9.68
CA LYS A 139 30.74 -35.52 -9.92
C LYS A 139 31.54 -35.04 -11.13
N ARG A 140 30.86 -34.71 -12.23
CA ARG A 140 31.51 -34.16 -13.44
C ARG A 140 32.26 -32.86 -13.15
N TRP A 141 31.72 -31.97 -12.32
CA TRP A 141 32.42 -30.74 -11.91
C TRP A 141 33.71 -31.03 -11.15
N ILE A 142 33.70 -32.06 -10.29
CA ILE A 142 34.90 -32.51 -9.58
C ILE A 142 35.93 -33.09 -10.57
N GLU A 143 35.49 -33.96 -11.47
CA GLU A 143 36.36 -34.66 -12.44
C GLU A 143 36.98 -33.73 -13.48
N MET A 144 36.22 -32.75 -13.97
CA MET A 144 36.66 -31.80 -15.00
C MET A 144 37.43 -30.60 -14.44
N GLY A 145 37.38 -30.40 -13.11
CA GLY A 145 38.12 -29.35 -12.41
C GLY A 145 37.39 -28.00 -12.32
N PRO A 146 37.95 -27.07 -11.49
CA PRO A 146 37.27 -25.84 -11.09
C PRO A 146 37.05 -24.85 -12.23
N GLU A 147 37.91 -24.83 -13.25
CA GLU A 147 37.74 -23.99 -14.43
C GLU A 147 36.47 -24.36 -15.21
N VAL A 148 36.32 -25.63 -15.57
CA VAL A 148 35.15 -26.11 -16.31
C VAL A 148 33.87 -25.98 -15.48
N ALA A 149 33.95 -26.28 -14.17
CA ALA A 149 32.82 -26.09 -13.26
C ALA A 149 32.35 -24.62 -13.24
N SER A 150 33.29 -23.67 -13.13
CA SER A 150 32.96 -22.25 -13.07
C SER A 150 32.25 -21.75 -14.35
N ILE A 151 32.70 -22.21 -15.52
CA ILE A 151 32.09 -21.91 -16.82
C ILE A 151 30.70 -22.54 -16.93
N GLU A 152 30.52 -23.79 -16.49
CA GLU A 152 29.21 -24.43 -16.49
C GLU A 152 28.24 -23.67 -15.57
N ILE A 153 28.63 -23.33 -14.35
CA ILE A 153 27.77 -22.56 -13.43
C ILE A 153 27.39 -21.20 -14.04
N GLN A 154 28.35 -20.49 -14.66
CA GLN A 154 28.08 -19.22 -15.34
C GLN A 154 27.07 -19.39 -16.49
N ASN A 155 27.19 -20.46 -17.29
CA ASN A 155 26.23 -20.78 -18.34
C ASN A 155 24.82 -21.06 -17.79
N TRP A 156 24.72 -21.69 -16.60
CA TRP A 156 23.43 -21.93 -15.96
C TRP A 156 22.81 -20.63 -15.42
N ARG A 157 23.62 -19.70 -14.89
CA ARG A 157 23.18 -18.33 -14.52
C ARG A 157 22.60 -17.61 -15.74
N GLN A 158 23.31 -17.63 -16.87
CA GLN A 158 22.83 -17.02 -18.12
C GLN A 158 21.51 -17.61 -18.62
N LYS A 159 21.31 -18.92 -18.44
CA LYS A 159 20.07 -19.63 -18.81
C LYS A 159 18.92 -19.48 -17.79
N ARG A 160 19.05 -18.60 -16.79
CA ARG A 160 18.08 -18.42 -15.68
C ARG A 160 17.83 -19.71 -14.88
N ARG A 161 18.81 -20.61 -14.83
CA ARG A 161 18.78 -21.89 -14.09
C ARG A 161 19.79 -21.89 -12.93
N PHE A 162 20.07 -20.72 -12.36
CA PHE A 162 21.01 -20.58 -11.25
C PHE A 162 20.61 -21.39 -10.02
N GLU A 163 19.32 -21.51 -9.74
CA GLU A 163 18.75 -22.35 -8.67
C GLU A 163 19.18 -23.82 -8.75
N GLU A 164 19.19 -24.35 -9.96
CA GLU A 164 19.56 -25.73 -10.19
C GLU A 164 21.07 -25.91 -10.05
N ALA A 165 21.87 -24.96 -10.54
CA ALA A 165 23.31 -24.93 -10.34
C ALA A 165 23.68 -24.82 -8.86
N LEU A 166 22.95 -24.01 -8.08
CA LEU A 166 23.10 -23.90 -6.64
C LEU A 166 22.78 -25.23 -5.95
N THR A 167 21.67 -25.86 -6.31
CA THR A 167 21.32 -27.19 -5.76
C THR A 167 22.41 -28.23 -6.04
N ILE A 168 22.96 -28.26 -7.27
CA ILE A 168 24.08 -29.15 -7.63
C ILE A 168 25.34 -28.81 -6.82
N PHE A 169 25.62 -27.51 -6.67
CA PHE A 169 26.75 -27.03 -5.89
C PHE A 169 26.61 -27.40 -4.40
N GLU A 170 25.41 -27.29 -3.82
CA GLU A 170 25.12 -27.70 -2.44
C GLU A 170 25.38 -29.20 -2.17
N LEU A 171 25.25 -30.06 -3.19
CA LEU A 171 25.57 -31.49 -3.09
C LEU A 171 27.06 -31.79 -2.95
N LEU A 172 27.95 -30.85 -3.31
CA LEU A 172 29.39 -31.00 -3.16
C LEU A 172 29.80 -30.86 -1.69
N LYS A 173 30.93 -31.47 -1.30
CA LYS A 173 31.51 -31.23 0.03
C LYS A 173 32.24 -29.88 0.07
N SER A 174 32.38 -29.28 1.25
CA SER A 174 33.07 -28.00 1.41
C SER A 174 34.50 -27.99 0.85
N GLU A 175 35.21 -29.12 0.93
CA GLU A 175 36.56 -29.31 0.36
C GLU A 175 36.58 -29.26 -1.18
N GLU A 176 35.48 -29.68 -1.82
CA GLU A 176 35.32 -29.71 -3.28
C GLU A 176 34.81 -28.36 -3.82
N LYS A 177 34.06 -27.61 -2.99
CA LYS A 177 33.58 -26.25 -3.29
C LYS A 177 34.71 -25.22 -3.28
N ALA A 178 35.63 -25.33 -2.32
CA ALA A 178 36.67 -24.33 -2.10
C ALA A 178 37.56 -24.07 -3.34
N PRO A 179 38.04 -25.09 -4.09
CA PRO A 179 38.77 -24.87 -5.33
C PRO A 179 37.96 -24.10 -6.38
N ILE A 180 36.67 -24.40 -6.53
CA ILE A 180 35.79 -23.75 -7.51
C ILE A 180 35.59 -22.27 -7.15
N ILE A 181 35.24 -21.98 -5.89
CA ILE A 181 35.07 -20.59 -5.40
C ILE A 181 36.40 -19.83 -5.53
N SER A 182 37.52 -20.44 -5.13
CA SER A 182 38.83 -19.80 -5.22
C SER A 182 39.24 -19.49 -6.66
N PHE A 183 38.92 -20.37 -7.61
CA PHE A 183 39.18 -20.12 -9.02
C PHE A 183 38.36 -18.93 -9.53
N MET A 184 37.08 -18.87 -9.16
CA MET A 184 36.18 -17.79 -9.58
C MET A 184 36.55 -16.44 -8.98
N LEU A 185 36.95 -16.40 -7.71
CA LEU A 185 37.41 -15.17 -7.02
C LEU A 185 38.77 -14.68 -7.53
N ASN A 186 39.64 -15.59 -7.98
CA ASN A 186 40.96 -15.26 -8.52
C ASN A 186 40.93 -15.01 -10.05
N SER A 187 39.76 -15.03 -10.67
CA SER A 187 39.60 -14.74 -12.10
C SER A 187 39.57 -13.23 -12.34
N ASP A 188 40.02 -12.79 -13.52
CA ASP A 188 39.95 -11.39 -13.95
C ASP A 188 38.55 -10.98 -14.47
N ASP A 189 37.58 -11.90 -14.47
CA ASP A 189 36.19 -11.64 -14.89
C ASP A 189 35.31 -11.27 -13.69
N ASP A 190 34.89 -10.01 -13.62
CA ASP A 190 33.97 -9.48 -12.60
C ASP A 190 32.70 -10.34 -12.45
N ALA A 191 32.20 -10.93 -13.55
CA ALA A 191 31.00 -11.76 -13.52
C ALA A 191 31.20 -13.09 -12.78
N LEU A 192 32.43 -13.62 -12.78
CA LEU A 192 32.81 -14.82 -12.03
C LEU A 192 33.01 -14.50 -10.55
N ILE A 193 33.56 -13.33 -10.22
CA ILE A 193 33.70 -12.87 -8.84
C ILE A 193 32.31 -12.70 -8.19
N GLU A 194 31.39 -11.98 -8.84
CA GLU A 194 30.01 -11.85 -8.37
C GLU A 194 29.30 -13.20 -8.20
N LEU A 195 29.59 -14.15 -9.11
CA LEU A 195 29.01 -15.48 -9.08
C LEU A 195 29.55 -16.28 -7.89
N ALA A 196 30.84 -16.16 -7.58
CA ALA A 196 31.44 -16.77 -6.40
C ALA A 196 30.82 -16.22 -5.11
N ASP A 197 30.66 -14.90 -5.02
CA ASP A 197 30.01 -14.26 -3.87
C ASP A 197 28.55 -14.73 -3.74
N ALA A 198 27.81 -14.78 -4.85
CA ALA A 198 26.43 -15.26 -4.85
C ALA A 198 26.30 -16.73 -4.43
N LEU A 199 27.21 -17.60 -4.85
CA LEU A 199 27.26 -19.00 -4.42
C LEU A 199 27.60 -19.08 -2.92
N ALA A 200 28.62 -18.36 -2.46
CA ALA A 200 29.09 -18.41 -1.08
C ALA A 200 28.07 -17.85 -0.07
N MET A 201 27.38 -16.74 -0.41
CA MET A 201 26.35 -16.16 0.44
C MET A 201 25.12 -17.05 0.57
N ARG A 202 24.85 -17.86 -0.45
CA ARG A 202 23.60 -18.60 -0.58
C ARG A 202 23.72 -20.08 -0.25
N ASP A 203 24.92 -20.64 -0.33
CA ASP A 203 25.21 -21.99 0.12
C ASP A 203 24.95 -22.09 1.64
N ARG A 204 23.84 -22.74 1.99
CA ARG A 204 23.42 -22.94 3.37
C ARG A 204 24.42 -23.76 4.20
N GLY A 205 25.33 -24.49 3.54
CA GLY A 205 26.41 -25.23 4.19
C GLY A 205 27.60 -24.37 4.66
N LEU A 206 27.69 -23.11 4.21
CA LEU A 206 28.76 -22.18 4.59
C LEU A 206 28.31 -21.08 5.56
N LEU A 207 27.00 -20.92 5.75
CA LEU A 207 26.45 -20.01 6.75
C LEU A 207 26.51 -20.66 8.14
N PRO A 208 26.85 -19.92 9.21
CA PRO A 208 26.59 -20.38 10.57
C PRO A 208 25.09 -20.70 10.63
N SER A 209 24.72 -21.93 11.01
CA SER A 209 23.34 -22.27 11.30
C SER A 209 22.82 -21.30 12.34
N LEU A 210 22.02 -20.31 11.92
CA LEU A 210 21.25 -19.48 12.83
C LEU A 210 20.26 -20.42 13.49
N ASP A 211 20.65 -20.92 14.66
CA ASP A 211 19.79 -21.68 15.55
C ASP A 211 18.65 -20.74 15.95
N LEU A 212 17.54 -20.82 15.22
CA LEU A 212 16.32 -20.02 15.43
C LEU A 212 15.66 -20.28 16.81
N ASN A 213 16.29 -21.10 17.65
CA ASN A 213 15.86 -21.40 19.02
C ASN A 213 16.42 -20.42 20.08
N GLU A 214 17.31 -19.48 19.72
CA GLU A 214 17.95 -18.57 20.70
C GLU A 214 17.33 -17.16 20.78
N VAL A 215 16.14 -16.92 20.22
CA VAL A 215 15.42 -15.62 20.33
C VAL A 215 14.64 -15.51 21.66
N GLY A 216 15.22 -16.02 22.74
CA GLY A 216 14.58 -16.11 24.06
C GLY A 216 15.32 -15.38 25.18
N ALA A 217 16.28 -14.50 24.89
CA ALA A 217 16.94 -13.71 25.91
C ALA A 217 16.19 -12.38 26.13
N PRO A 218 15.59 -12.14 27.32
CA PRO A 218 14.96 -10.86 27.61
C PRO A 218 16.04 -9.78 27.77
N LEU A 219 15.87 -8.67 27.08
CA LEU A 219 16.72 -7.48 27.22
C LEU A 219 16.67 -6.99 28.68
N PRO A 220 17.83 -6.66 29.30
CA PRO A 220 17.85 -6.08 30.63
C PRO A 220 17.28 -4.66 30.60
N ASN A 221 16.44 -4.36 31.59
CA ASN A 221 15.83 -3.04 31.84
C ASN A 221 16.86 -1.94 32.08
#